data_AF-G7QEA8-F1
#
_entry.id   AF-G7QEA8-F1
#
_cell.length_a   1.000
_cell.length_b   1.000
_cell.length_c   1.000
_cell.angle_alpha   90.00
_cell.angle_beta   90.00
_cell.angle_gamma   90.00
#
_symmetry.space_group_name_H-M   'P 1'
#
loop_
_entity.id
_entity.type
_entity.pdbx_description
1 polymer ?
#
loop_
_entity_poly.entity_id
_entity_poly.type
_entity_poly.pdbx_seq_one_letter_code
_entity_poly.pdbx_strand_id
1 'polypeptide(L)'
;MSDNVHRIDRCMGRVEFRACEAEILDMHQKGYANKHIYKKLAEDGKLTLAYSTFNGHLRKLLQPKNPKATRDNQVEVKKTFTVRHDTELV
;
A
#
# COMPACT_ATOMS: atom_id res chain seq x y z
N MET A 1 -17.90 -7.98 -30.89
CA MET A 1 -17.70 -8.14 -29.44
C MET A 1 -16.51 -7.27 -29.08
N SER A 2 -16.73 -6.18 -28.37
CA SER A 2 -15.68 -5.21 -28.03
C SER A 2 -15.34 -5.41 -26.55
N ASP A 3 -14.24 -6.10 -26.29
CA ASP A 3 -13.70 -6.27 -24.95
C ASP A 3 -13.30 -4.90 -24.40
N ASN A 4 -14.18 -4.36 -23.56
CA ASN A 4 -13.99 -3.13 -22.84
C ASN A 4 -12.92 -3.41 -21.79
N VAL A 5 -11.64 -3.28 -22.19
CA VAL A 5 -10.47 -3.45 -21.34
C VAL A 5 -10.66 -2.48 -20.18
N HIS A 6 -11.05 -3.02 -19.03
CA HIS A 6 -11.23 -2.26 -17.80
C HIS A 6 -9.91 -1.58 -17.52
N ARG A 7 -9.84 -0.28 -17.82
CA ARG A 7 -8.73 0.57 -17.43
C ARG A 7 -8.71 0.49 -15.91
N ILE A 8 -7.79 -0.31 -15.37
CA ILE A 8 -7.44 -0.27 -13.96
C ILE A 8 -7.26 1.22 -13.64
N ASP A 9 -8.03 1.70 -12.67
CA ASP A 9 -8.05 3.11 -12.29
C ASP A 9 -6.59 3.58 -12.09
N ARG A 10 -6.24 4.77 -12.61
CA ARG A 10 -4.84 5.20 -12.85
C ARG A 10 -3.96 5.26 -11.58
N CYS A 11 -4.45 4.88 -10.41
CA CYS A 11 -3.70 4.85 -9.17
C CYS A 11 -3.83 3.54 -8.37
N MET A 12 -4.63 2.55 -8.80
CA MET A 12 -4.94 1.36 -7.98
C MET A 12 -3.68 0.59 -7.54
N GLY A 13 -2.78 0.29 -8.48
CA GLY A 13 -1.52 -0.39 -8.14
C GLY A 13 -0.65 0.38 -7.15
N ARG A 14 -0.69 1.71 -7.14
CA ARG A 14 0.05 2.50 -6.15
C ARG A 14 -0.57 2.37 -4.76
N VAL A 15 -1.91 2.35 -4.68
CA VAL A 15 -2.65 2.17 -3.43
C VAL A 15 -2.34 0.79 -2.84
N GLU A 16 -2.43 -0.26 -3.65
CA GLU A 16 -2.09 -1.63 -3.25
C GLU A 16 -0.64 -1.75 -2.74
N PHE A 17 0.32 -1.14 -3.45
CA PHE A 17 1.72 -1.12 -3.03
C PHE A 17 1.89 -0.45 -1.66
N ARG A 18 1.26 0.71 -1.44
CA ARG A 18 1.32 1.44 -0.17
C ARG A 18 0.66 0.66 0.97
N ALA A 19 -0.44 -0.04 0.69
CA ALA A 19 -1.10 -0.90 1.67
C ALA A 19 -0.19 -2.05 2.13
N CYS A 20 0.68 -2.56 1.25
CA CYS A 20 1.62 -3.64 1.55
C CYS A 20 3.03 -3.15 1.95
N GLU A 21 3.25 -1.84 2.07
CA GLU A 21 4.60 -1.27 2.22
C GLU A 21 5.37 -1.83 3.42
N ALA A 22 4.70 -1.95 4.57
CA ALA A 22 5.30 -2.49 5.78
C ALA A 22 5.73 -3.95 5.62
N GLU A 23 4.88 -4.79 5.01
CA GLU A 23 5.17 -6.20 4.74
C GLU A 23 6.31 -6.35 3.72
N ILE A 24 6.31 -5.53 2.67
CA ILE A 24 7.39 -5.48 1.67
C ILE A 24 8.72 -5.13 2.33
N LEU A 25 8.74 -4.13 3.20
CA LEU A 25 9.95 -3.71 3.91
C LEU A 25 10.45 -4.78 4.88
N ASP A 26 9.57 -5.39 5.66
CA ASP A 26 9.92 -6.48 6.58
C ASP A 26 10.54 -7.67 5.83
N MET A 27 9.91 -8.13 4.75
CA MET A 27 10.47 -9.20 3.93
C MET A 27 11.79 -8.79 3.27
N HIS A 28 11.89 -7.56 2.77
CA HIS A 28 13.14 -7.09 2.18
C HIS A 28 14.29 -7.05 3.21
N GLN A 29 14.01 -6.61 4.44
CA GLN A 29 14.99 -6.60 5.54
C GLN A 29 15.42 -8.01 5.95
N LYS A 30 14.53 -9.00 5.85
CA LYS A 30 14.83 -10.43 6.04
C LYS A 30 15.66 -11.03 4.90
N GLY A 31 15.97 -10.27 3.85
CA GLY A 31 16.80 -10.71 2.73
C GLY A 31 16.07 -11.51 1.66
N TYR A 32 14.73 -11.49 1.64
CA TYR A 32 13.97 -12.14 0.58
C TYR A 32 14.21 -11.44 -0.77
N ALA A 33 14.42 -12.22 -1.82
CA ALA A 33 14.53 -11.69 -3.17
C ALA A 33 13.23 -11.00 -3.62
N ASN A 34 13.33 -9.86 -4.32
CA ASN A 34 12.18 -9.07 -4.78
C ASN A 34 11.13 -9.90 -5.54
N LYS A 35 11.57 -10.87 -6.34
CA LYS A 35 10.70 -11.80 -7.07
C LYS A 35 9.82 -12.62 -6.12
N HIS A 36 10.38 -13.06 -4.99
CA HIS A 36 9.68 -13.86 -4.00
C HIS A 36 8.65 -13.01 -3.24
N ILE A 37 9.03 -11.78 -2.85
CA ILE A 37 8.13 -10.82 -2.21
C ILE A 37 6.93 -10.52 -3.12
N TYR A 38 7.19 -10.19 -4.38
CA TYR A 38 6.13 -9.93 -5.36
C TYR A 38 5.23 -11.16 -5.56
N LYS A 39 5.83 -12.34 -5.76
CA LYS A 39 5.07 -13.57 -6.01
C LYS A 39 4.11 -13.85 -4.85
N LYS A 40 4.59 -13.79 -3.60
CA LYS A 40 3.76 -13.97 -2.41
C LYS A 40 2.58 -12.98 -2.40
N LEU A 41 2.85 -11.69 -2.59
CA LEU A 41 1.81 -10.66 -2.52
C LEU A 41 0.79 -10.76 -3.67
N ALA A 42 1.21 -11.21 -4.85
CA ALA A 42 0.32 -11.47 -5.98
C ALA A 42 -0.53 -12.73 -5.74
N GLU A 43 0.04 -13.80 -5.19
CA GLU A 43 -0.67 -15.03 -4.81
C GLU A 43 -1.68 -14.78 -3.69
N ASP A 44 -1.34 -13.92 -2.72
CA ASP A 44 -2.24 -13.45 -1.66
C ASP A 44 -3.35 -12.50 -2.18
N GLY A 45 -3.35 -12.14 -3.47
CA GLY A 45 -4.32 -11.22 -4.07
C GLY A 45 -4.16 -9.76 -3.65
N LYS A 46 -3.04 -9.40 -3.02
CA LYS A 46 -2.77 -8.06 -2.49
C LYS A 46 -2.22 -7.09 -3.53
N LEU A 47 -1.65 -7.60 -4.62
CA LEU A 47 -1.13 -6.82 -5.73
C LEU A 47 -1.73 -7.28 -7.05
N THR A 48 -2.29 -6.35 -7.82
CA THR A 48 -2.67 -6.58 -9.21
C THR A 48 -1.72 -5.89 -10.20
N LEU A 49 -0.75 -5.13 -9.69
CA LEU A 49 0.21 -4.37 -10.50
C LEU A 49 1.31 -5.27 -11.09
N ALA A 50 1.84 -4.87 -12.25
CA ALA A 50 2.91 -5.60 -12.92
C ALA A 50 4.24 -5.57 -12.13
N TYR A 51 5.03 -6.64 -12.22
CA TYR A 51 6.33 -6.76 -11.53
C TYR A 51 7.31 -5.62 -11.82
N SER A 52 7.32 -5.07 -13.04
CA SER A 52 8.15 -3.91 -13.38
C SER A 52 7.75 -2.67 -12.58
N THR A 53 6.45 -2.42 -12.45
CA THR A 53 5.88 -1.34 -11.63
C THR A 53 6.20 -1.55 -10.15
N PHE A 54 6.12 -2.79 -9.65
CA PHE A 54 6.52 -3.15 -8.28
C PHE A 54 7.96 -2.75 -7.99
N ASN A 55 8.90 -3.15 -8.86
CA ASN A 55 10.31 -2.81 -8.69
C ASN A 55 10.57 -1.31 -8.78
N GLY A 56 9.83 -0.59 -9.64
CA GLY A 56 9.91 0.86 -9.71
C GLY A 56 9.51 1.53 -8.39
N HIS A 57 8.44 1.05 -7.75
CA HIS A 57 8.03 1.54 -6.43
C HIS A 57 8.99 1.14 -5.33
N LEU A 58 9.46 -0.11 -5.31
CA LEU A 58 10.43 -0.60 -4.33
C LEU A 58 11.74 0.19 -4.37
N ARG A 59 12.28 0.47 -5.56
CA ARG A 59 13.47 1.32 -5.71
C ARG A 59 13.27 2.73 -5.16
N LYS A 60 12.08 3.31 -5.30
CA LYS A 60 11.75 4.62 -4.73
C LYS A 60 11.60 4.57 -3.22
N LEU A 61 11.07 3.46 -2.71
CA LEU A 61 10.91 3.23 -1.28
C LEU A 61 12.26 3.08 -0.55
N LEU A 62 13.21 2.37 -1.17
CA LEU A 62 14.54 2.11 -0.62
C LEU A 62 15.53 3.27 -0.81
N GLN A 63 15.18 4.28 -1.61
CA GLN A 63 16.05 5.43 -1.79
C GLN A 63 16.16 6.20 -0.47
N PRO A 64 17.38 6.55 -0.03
CA PRO A 64 17.57 7.39 1.14
C PRO A 64 16.83 8.71 0.90
N LYS A 65 15.89 9.07 1.79
CA LYS A 65 15.13 10.30 1.66
C LYS A 65 16.10 11.48 1.68
N ASN A 66 16.30 12.11 0.53
CA ASN A 66 16.88 13.43 0.47
C ASN A 66 15.84 14.39 1.10
N PRO A 67 16.13 15.11 2.18
CA PRO A 67 15.12 15.81 2.99
C PRO A 67 14.40 16.98 2.28
N LYS A 68 14.62 17.19 0.97
CA LYS A 68 14.04 18.29 0.19
C LYS A 68 12.75 17.98 -0.56
N ALA A 69 12.15 16.80 -0.41
CA ALA A 69 10.86 16.50 -1.05
C ALA A 69 10.02 15.53 -0.23
N THR A 70 9.18 16.02 0.67
CA THR A 70 8.06 15.21 1.18
C THR A 70 6.83 16.10 1.40
N ARG A 71 5.99 16.17 0.38
CA ARG A 71 4.55 16.37 0.54
C ARG A 71 3.91 15.08 0.05
N ASP A 72 3.56 14.19 0.97
CA ASP A 72 2.58 13.15 0.69
C ASP A 72 1.71 13.02 1.94
N ASN A 73 0.42 13.27 1.73
CA ASN A 73 -0.63 13.32 2.72
C ASN A 73 -0.65 12.04 3.57
N GLN A 74 -0.30 12.15 4.85
CA GLN A 74 -0.90 11.27 5.85
C GLN A 74 -2.38 11.65 5.96
N VAL A 75 -3.26 10.79 5.47
CA VAL A 75 -4.66 10.81 5.90
C VAL A 75 -4.66 10.28 7.33
N GLU A 76 -4.51 11.19 8.29
CA GLU A 76 -4.78 10.96 9.69
C GLU A 76 -6.26 10.60 9.82
N VAL A 77 -6.56 9.30 9.94
CA VAL A 77 -7.90 8.83 10.29
C VAL A 77 -8.13 9.22 11.75
N LYS A 78 -8.72 10.40 11.96
CA LYS A 78 -9.15 10.86 13.28
C LYS A 78 -10.17 9.87 13.85
N LYS A 79 -9.76 9.12 14.87
CA LYS A 79 -10.66 8.34 15.72
C LYS A 79 -11.44 9.29 16.62
N THR A 80 -12.72 9.51 16.33
CA THR A 80 -13.72 10.14 17.20
C THR A 80 -15.06 9.58 16.72
N PHE A 81 -15.89 8.88 17.50
CA PHE A 81 -16.42 9.18 18.83
C PHE A 81 -16.74 7.87 19.59
N THR A 82 -16.40 7.80 20.87
CA THR A 82 -17.07 6.89 21.81
C THR A 82 -18.25 7.65 22.41
N VAL A 83 -19.46 7.35 22.00
CA VAL A 83 -20.67 7.83 22.68
C VAL A 83 -20.94 6.87 23.84
N ARG A 84 -20.63 7.28 25.07
CA ARG A 84 -21.15 6.63 26.27
C ARG A 84 -22.53 7.23 26.54
N HIS A 85 -23.59 6.47 26.27
CA HIS A 85 -24.90 6.75 26.85
C HIS A 85 -24.95 6.09 28.21
N ASP A 86 -24.53 6.83 29.22
CA ASP A 86 -24.91 6.60 30.61
C ASP A 86 -26.09 7.52 30.89
N THR A 87 -27.29 6.95 30.90
CA THR A 87 -28.47 7.61 31.48
C THR A 87 -29.18 6.58 32.34
N GLU A 88 -28.66 6.39 33.55
CA GLU A 88 -29.51 6.06 34.69
C GLU A 88 -30.32 7.32 35.02
N LEU A 89 -31.65 7.22 34.96
CA LEU A 89 -32.56 8.23 35.47
C LEU A 89 -33.49 7.54 36.47
N VAL A 90 -33.37 8.03 37.70
CA VAL A 90 -34.05 7.73 38.97
C VAL A 90 -35.53 7.44 38.82
#